data_AF-A0A6P0SMT2-F1
#
_entry.id   AF-A0A6P0SMT2-F1
#
_cell.length_a   1.000
_cell.length_b   1.000
_cell.length_c   1.000
_cell.angle_alpha   90.00
_cell.angle_beta   90.00
_cell.angle_gamma   90.00
#
_symmetry.space_group_name_H-M   'P 1'
#
loop_
_entity.id
_entity.type
_entity.pdbx_description
1 polymer ?
#
loop_
_entity_poly.entity_id
_entity_poly.type
_entity_poly.pdbx_seq_one_letter_code
_entity_poly.pdbx_strand_id
1 'polypeptide(L)'
;MRVKICGITKPEQGDAIAKLGATALGFICVPGSPRYVTPQQIRGMVNHLSVSVDRIGVFANTSTEEIIQIVADSGINAVQLHSNESPEFCQKLRQSLPEIEIIKALRIRTPECLNQADSYLSCVDTLLLDAFHRKMLG
;
A
#
# COMPACT_ATOMS: atom_id res chain seq x y z
N MET A 1 -9.92 -12.74 8.76
CA MET A 1 -8.99 -11.72 9.29
C MET A 1 -7.83 -11.59 8.30
N ARG A 2 -7.50 -10.37 7.84
CA ARG A 2 -6.37 -10.11 6.93
C ARG A 2 -5.15 -9.74 7.79
N VAL A 3 -4.01 -10.38 7.55
CA VAL A 3 -2.73 -10.08 8.23
C VAL A 3 -1.72 -9.61 7.19
N LYS A 4 -1.31 -8.35 7.30
CA LYS A 4 -0.33 -7.73 6.41
C LYS A 4 1.00 -7.55 7.15
N ILE A 5 2.11 -7.98 6.55
CA ILE A 5 3.47 -7.64 7.01
C ILE A 5 4.10 -6.63 6.07
N CYS A 6 4.51 -5.47 6.60
CA CYS A 6 4.98 -4.33 5.81
C CYS A 6 6.50 -4.19 5.80
N GLY A 7 7.06 -3.66 4.72
CA GLY A 7 8.50 -3.37 4.60
C GLY A 7 9.34 -4.57 4.17
N ILE A 8 8.80 -5.41 3.29
CA ILE A 8 9.51 -6.56 2.72
C ILE A 8 10.55 -6.06 1.71
N THR A 9 11.79 -6.52 1.86
CA THR A 9 12.90 -6.11 0.98
C THR A 9 13.68 -7.28 0.37
N LYS A 10 13.41 -8.52 0.81
CA LYS A 10 14.09 -9.73 0.35
C LYS A 10 13.09 -10.79 -0.12
N PRO A 11 13.35 -11.48 -1.25
CA PRO A 11 12.45 -12.53 -1.76
C PRO A 11 12.18 -13.65 -0.76
N GLU A 12 13.23 -14.17 -0.12
CA GLU A 12 13.13 -15.32 0.79
C GLU A 12 12.35 -14.94 2.05
N GLN A 13 12.51 -13.70 2.51
CA GLN A 13 11.74 -13.15 3.62
C GLN A 13 10.25 -13.08 3.27
N GLY A 14 9.91 -12.57 2.09
CA GLY A 14 8.53 -12.47 1.62
C GLY A 14 7.85 -13.84 1.54
N ASP A 15 8.50 -14.81 0.91
CA ASP A 15 7.98 -16.18 0.76
C ASP A 15 7.82 -16.90 2.11
N ALA A 16 8.82 -16.78 3.00
CA ALA A 16 8.72 -17.35 4.35
C ALA A 16 7.55 -16.78 5.15
N ILE A 17 7.35 -15.46 5.12
CA ILE A 17 6.24 -14.78 5.80
C ILE A 17 4.89 -15.23 5.22
N ALA A 18 4.80 -15.34 3.90
CA ALA A 18 3.58 -15.80 3.23
C ALA A 18 3.24 -17.24 3.64
N LYS A 19 4.22 -18.14 3.70
CA LYS A 19 4.06 -19.53 4.19
C LYS A 19 3.62 -19.64 5.65
N LEU A 20 3.95 -18.65 6.47
CA LEU A 20 3.52 -18.59 7.87
C LEU A 20 2.07 -18.09 8.04
N GLY A 21 1.36 -17.83 6.95
CA GLY A 21 -0.07 -17.49 6.95
C GLY A 21 -0.37 -16.00 6.90
N ALA A 22 0.62 -15.14 6.61
CA ALA A 22 0.34 -13.75 6.26
C ALA A 22 -0.48 -13.73 4.95
N THR A 23 -1.56 -12.96 4.94
CA THR A 23 -2.44 -12.85 3.76
C THR A 23 -2.01 -11.73 2.82
N ALA A 24 -1.12 -10.84 3.27
CA ALA A 24 -0.63 -9.72 2.48
C ALA A 24 0.81 -9.34 2.83
N LEU A 25 1.55 -8.88 1.83
CA LEU A 25 2.91 -8.36 1.92
C LEU A 25 2.92 -6.88 1.50
N GLY A 26 3.62 -6.05 2.27
CA GLY A 26 3.77 -4.62 1.99
C GLY A 26 5.16 -4.27 1.48
N PHE A 27 5.22 -3.59 0.34
CA PHE A 27 6.44 -3.11 -0.30
C PHE A 27 6.47 -1.58 -0.24
N ILE A 28 7.56 -0.98 0.24
CA ILE A 28 7.64 0.48 0.36
C ILE A 28 8.13 1.06 -0.96
N CYS A 29 7.25 1.78 -1.66
CA CYS A 29 7.52 2.44 -2.94
C CYS A 29 7.87 3.93 -2.76
N VAL A 30 8.36 4.32 -1.58
CA VAL A 30 8.68 5.72 -1.23
C VAL A 30 10.20 5.93 -1.26
N PRO A 31 10.74 6.69 -2.22
CA PRO A 31 12.17 7.02 -2.25
C PRO A 31 12.63 7.68 -0.94
N GLY A 32 13.81 7.28 -0.45
CA GLY A 32 14.37 7.77 0.82
C GLY A 32 13.97 6.98 2.06
N SER A 33 13.05 6.03 1.96
CA SER A 33 12.84 5.03 3.03
C SER A 33 14.01 4.03 3.06
N PRO A 34 14.52 3.62 4.25
CA PRO A 34 15.52 2.54 4.35
C PRO A 34 14.98 1.18 3.89
N ARG A 35 13.65 1.06 3.76
CA ARG A 35 12.94 -0.13 3.27
C ARG A 35 12.42 0.04 1.84
N TYR A 36 12.85 1.09 1.13
CA TYR A 36 12.47 1.33 -0.25
C TYR A 36 12.89 0.17 -1.16
N VAL A 37 12.00 -0.23 -2.06
CA VAL A 37 12.24 -1.24 -3.09
C VAL A 37 11.75 -0.73 -4.45
N THR A 38 12.53 -0.97 -5.50
CA THR A 38 12.16 -0.57 -6.86
C THR A 38 11.07 -1.49 -7.43
N PRO A 39 10.31 -1.04 -8.45
CA PRO A 39 9.29 -1.88 -9.09
C PRO A 39 9.84 -3.22 -9.60
N GLN A 40 11.07 -3.21 -10.14
CA GLN A 40 11.73 -4.41 -10.64
C GLN A 40 12.12 -5.37 -9.50
N GLN A 41 12.56 -4.85 -8.35
CA GLN A 41 12.81 -5.66 -7.16
C GLN A 41 11.51 -6.27 -6.63
N ILE A 42 10.42 -5.50 -6.62
CA ILE A 42 9.09 -6.01 -6.24
C ILE A 42 8.67 -7.14 -7.20
N ARG A 43 8.77 -6.94 -8.52
CA ARG A 43 8.46 -7.99 -9.49
C ARG A 43 9.27 -9.27 -9.26
N GLY A 44 10.56 -9.13 -8.98
CA GLY A 44 11.42 -10.26 -8.62
C GLY A 44 10.93 -11.01 -7.38
N MET A 45 10.55 -10.28 -6.32
CA MET A 45 9.98 -10.87 -5.11
C MET A 45 8.62 -11.51 -5.37
N VAL A 46 7.72 -10.86 -6.11
CA VAL A 46 6.40 -11.36 -6.47
C VAL A 46 6.51 -12.69 -7.23
N ASN A 47 7.42 -12.78 -8.19
CA ASN A 47 7.66 -14.00 -8.96
C ASN A 47 8.31 -15.13 -8.14
N HIS A 48 8.94 -14.79 -7.01
CA HIS A 48 9.55 -15.77 -6.11
C HIS A 48 8.55 -16.40 -5.12
N LEU A 49 7.37 -15.79 -4.94
CA LEU A 49 6.37 -16.28 -4.01
C LEU A 49 5.82 -17.63 -4.46
N SER A 50 5.92 -18.64 -3.59
CA SER A 50 5.37 -19.98 -3.83
C SER A 50 3.90 -20.11 -3.43
N VAL A 51 3.36 -19.13 -2.72
CA VAL A 51 1.95 -19.05 -2.33
C VAL A 51 1.35 -17.70 -2.75
N SER A 52 0.07 -17.71 -3.13
CA SER A 52 -0.62 -16.49 -3.50
C SER A 52 -1.00 -15.68 -2.27
N VAL A 53 -0.53 -14.43 -2.21
CA VAL A 53 -0.85 -13.44 -1.17
C VAL A 53 -1.00 -12.07 -1.82
N ASP A 54 -1.71 -11.16 -1.15
CA ASP A 54 -1.80 -9.78 -1.64
C ASP A 54 -0.45 -9.10 -1.58
N ARG A 55 -0.18 -8.27 -2.60
CA ARG A 55 1.07 -7.54 -2.79
C ARG A 55 0.69 -6.08 -2.80
N ILE A 56 0.98 -5.39 -1.72
CA ILE A 56 0.55 -4.02 -1.47
C ILE A 56 1.75 -3.09 -1.63
N GLY A 57 1.72 -2.20 -2.61
CA GLY A 57 2.67 -1.09 -2.69
C GLY A 57 2.26 0.04 -1.74
N VAL A 58 3.19 0.57 -0.97
CA VAL A 58 2.96 1.72 -0.08
C VAL A 58 3.55 2.97 -0.70
N PHE A 59 2.71 3.97 -0.89
CA PHE A 59 3.03 5.21 -1.59
C PHE A 59 2.78 6.41 -0.68
N ALA A 60 3.59 7.45 -0.86
CA ALA A 60 3.49 8.67 -0.09
C ALA A 60 3.93 9.84 -0.98
N ASN A 61 3.04 10.80 -1.21
CA ASN A 61 3.27 11.96 -2.08
C ASN A 61 3.66 11.56 -3.52
N THR A 62 3.15 10.43 -4.00
CA THR A 62 3.41 9.90 -5.34
C THR A 62 2.29 10.34 -6.29
N SER A 63 2.62 10.70 -7.53
CA SER A 63 1.62 11.08 -8.54
C SER A 63 0.79 9.87 -8.99
N THR A 64 -0.43 10.11 -9.49
CA THR A 64 -1.27 9.03 -10.04
C THR A 64 -0.58 8.27 -11.17
N GLU A 65 0.10 9.01 -12.05
CA GLU A 65 0.79 8.51 -13.23
C GLU A 65 1.93 7.57 -12.84
N GLU A 66 2.72 7.97 -11.83
CA GLU A 66 3.80 7.14 -11.29
C GLU A 66 3.28 5.90 -10.57
N ILE A 67 2.19 6.00 -9.79
CA ILE A 67 1.57 4.83 -9.15
C ILE A 67 1.13 3.82 -10.21
N ILE A 68 0.48 4.28 -11.29
CA ILE A 68 0.01 3.42 -12.38
C ILE A 68 1.19 2.66 -13.02
N GLN A 69 2.29 3.37 -13.31
CA GLN A 69 3.51 2.75 -13.86
C GLN A 69 4.08 1.71 -12.90
N ILE A 70 4.21 2.04 -11.61
CA ILE A 70 4.75 1.12 -10.60
C ILE A 70 3.86 -0.12 -10.49
N VAL A 71 2.53 0.03 -10.51
CA VAL A 71 1.60 -1.12 -10.49
C VAL A 71 1.86 -2.04 -11.67
N ALA A 72 1.91 -1.49 -12.88
CA ALA A 72 2.17 -2.25 -14.11
C ALA A 72 3.53 -2.97 -14.07
N ASP A 73 4.57 -2.29 -13.57
CA ASP A 73 5.94 -2.79 -13.56
C ASP A 73 6.23 -3.77 -12.42
N SER A 74 5.51 -3.72 -11.32
CA SER A 74 5.82 -4.52 -10.13
C SER A 74 4.96 -5.77 -9.95
N GLY A 75 3.74 -5.80 -10.52
CA GLY A 75 2.79 -6.89 -10.29
C GLY A 75 2.09 -6.85 -8.93
N ILE A 76 2.09 -5.69 -8.25
CA ILE A 76 1.24 -5.47 -7.07
C ILE A 76 -0.24 -5.47 -7.47
N ASN A 77 -1.11 -5.91 -6.56
CA ASN A 77 -2.58 -5.86 -6.74
C ASN A 77 -3.29 -4.89 -5.80
N ALA A 78 -2.53 -4.16 -5.00
CA ALA A 78 -3.07 -3.21 -4.06
C ALA A 78 -2.12 -2.01 -3.87
N VAL A 79 -2.70 -0.85 -3.67
CA VAL A 79 -2.02 0.44 -3.47
C VAL A 79 -2.46 0.99 -2.12
N GLN A 80 -1.50 1.20 -1.22
CA GLN A 80 -1.72 1.91 0.04
C GLN A 80 -1.24 3.34 -0.06
N LEU A 81 -2.16 4.29 0.00
CA LEU A 81 -1.94 5.73 0.00
C LEU A 81 -1.72 6.23 1.43
N HIS A 82 -0.49 6.64 1.74
CA HIS A 82 -0.05 6.91 3.12
C HIS A 82 0.16 8.39 3.46
N SER A 83 -0.06 9.32 2.52
CA SER A 83 0.05 10.77 2.76
C SER A 83 -1.33 11.42 2.94
N ASN A 84 -1.48 12.66 2.44
CA ASN A 84 -2.68 13.48 2.52
C ASN A 84 -3.42 13.52 1.16
N GLU A 85 -3.43 12.41 0.42
CA GLU A 85 -4.14 12.33 -0.86
C GLU A 85 -5.63 12.64 -0.67
N SER A 86 -6.20 13.47 -1.54
CA SER A 86 -7.61 13.87 -1.45
C SER A 86 -8.56 12.79 -2.00
N PRO A 87 -9.86 12.85 -1.70
CA PRO A 87 -10.85 11.96 -2.31
C PRO A 87 -10.86 12.01 -3.84
N GLU A 88 -10.65 13.18 -4.44
CA GLU A 88 -10.60 13.37 -5.89
C GLU A 88 -9.36 12.66 -6.48
N PHE A 89 -8.22 12.72 -5.79
CA PHE A 89 -7.04 11.96 -6.17
C PHE A 89 -7.34 10.45 -6.17
N CYS A 90 -7.99 9.96 -5.12
CA CYS A 90 -8.35 8.54 -4.99
C CYS A 90 -9.34 8.12 -6.09
N GLN A 91 -10.30 8.98 -6.42
CA GLN A 91 -11.27 8.73 -7.50
C GLN A 91 -10.59 8.66 -8.87
N LYS A 92 -9.67 9.60 -9.17
CA LYS A 92 -8.87 9.57 -10.40
C LYS A 92 -8.06 8.28 -10.48
N LEU A 93 -7.42 7.88 -9.39
CA LEU A 93 -6.65 6.63 -9.34
C LEU A 93 -7.52 5.39 -9.56
N ARG A 94 -8.69 5.32 -8.92
CA ARG A 94 -9.68 4.23 -9.10
C ARG A 94 -10.13 4.10 -10.56
N GLN A 95 -10.35 5.21 -11.25
CA GLN A 95 -10.71 5.20 -12.67
C GLN A 95 -9.60 4.58 -13.54
N SER A 96 -8.34 4.85 -13.22
CA SER A 96 -7.19 4.30 -13.95
C SER A 96 -6.86 2.85 -13.57
N LEU A 97 -7.19 2.43 -12.34
CA LEU A 97 -6.85 1.12 -11.78
C LEU A 97 -8.09 0.41 -11.20
N PRO A 98 -9.09 0.04 -12.02
CA PRO A 98 -10.36 -0.47 -11.54
C PRO A 98 -10.25 -1.80 -10.78
N GLU A 99 -9.27 -2.65 -11.11
CA GLU A 99 -9.07 -3.97 -10.50
C GLU A 99 -8.08 -3.98 -9.33
N ILE A 100 -7.42 -2.85 -9.05
CA ILE A 100 -6.41 -2.74 -7.99
C ILE A 100 -7.10 -2.27 -6.72
N GLU A 101 -6.85 -2.94 -5.59
CA GLU A 101 -7.35 -2.47 -4.30
C GLU A 101 -6.68 -1.14 -3.94
N ILE A 102 -7.46 -0.14 -3.54
CA ILE A 102 -6.97 1.14 -3.02
C ILE A 102 -7.25 1.17 -1.53
N ILE A 103 -6.16 1.31 -0.76
CA ILE A 103 -6.15 1.39 0.69
C ILE A 103 -5.76 2.82 1.07
N LYS A 104 -6.65 3.58 1.71
CA LYS A 104 -6.28 4.90 2.27
C LYS A 104 -5.87 4.74 3.72
N ALA A 105 -4.62 5.10 4.04
CA ALA A 105 -4.22 5.26 5.43
C ALA A 105 -4.67 6.63 5.95
N LEU A 106 -5.36 6.64 7.09
CA LEU A 106 -5.81 7.81 7.82
C LEU A 106 -5.07 7.89 9.14
N ARG A 107 -4.35 8.98 9.39
CA ARG A 107 -3.69 9.23 10.66
C ARG A 107 -4.70 9.73 11.68
N ILE A 108 -5.03 8.88 12.65
CA ILE A 108 -6.01 9.23 13.68
C ILE A 108 -5.27 9.88 14.85
N ARG A 109 -5.47 11.20 15.01
CA ARG A 109 -4.98 11.98 16.15
C ARG A 109 -6.06 12.25 17.17
N THR A 110 -7.27 12.46 16.70
CA THR A 110 -8.46 12.75 17.49
C THR A 110 -9.66 12.03 16.88
N PRO A 111 -10.75 11.83 17.64
CA PRO A 111 -11.95 11.16 17.13
C PRO A 111 -12.54 11.85 15.89
N GLU A 112 -12.41 13.17 15.76
CA GLU A 112 -12.93 13.96 14.63
C GLU A 112 -12.21 13.63 13.31
N CYS A 113 -11.01 13.04 13.35
CA CYS A 113 -10.35 12.53 12.15
C CYS A 113 -11.18 11.44 11.45
N LEU A 114 -12.03 10.71 12.19
CA LEU A 114 -12.91 9.70 11.62
C LEU A 114 -13.99 10.30 10.73
N ASN A 115 -14.38 11.57 10.93
CA ASN A 115 -15.35 12.22 10.04
C ASN A 115 -14.82 12.38 8.61
N GLN A 116 -13.49 12.37 8.43
CA GLN A 116 -12.89 12.41 7.10
C GLN A 116 -13.02 11.06 6.39
N ALA A 117 -13.15 9.96 7.13
CA ALA A 117 -13.25 8.61 6.57
C ALA A 117 -14.39 8.49 5.56
N ASP A 118 -15.55 9.08 5.87
CA ASP A 118 -16.76 9.03 5.04
C ASP A 118 -16.52 9.57 3.62
N SER A 119 -15.68 10.60 3.49
CA SER A 119 -15.34 11.19 2.19
C SER A 119 -14.53 10.26 1.28
N TYR A 120 -13.86 9.25 1.83
CA TYR A 120 -13.06 8.29 1.07
C TYR A 120 -13.84 7.01 0.75
N LEU A 121 -14.91 6.69 1.49
CA LEU A 121 -15.65 5.42 1.35
C LEU A 121 -16.20 5.19 -0.07
N SER A 122 -16.44 6.25 -0.84
CA SER A 122 -16.92 6.14 -2.22
C SER A 122 -15.82 5.89 -3.26
N CYS A 123 -14.54 6.03 -2.90
CA CYS A 123 -13.42 5.95 -3.85
C CYS A 123 -12.29 4.98 -3.46
N VAL A 124 -12.33 4.38 -2.27
CA VAL A 124 -11.34 3.40 -1.80
C VAL A 124 -12.03 2.15 -1.27
N ASP A 125 -11.34 1.00 -1.31
CA ASP A 125 -11.91 -0.28 -0.84
C ASP A 125 -11.67 -0.52 0.65
N THR A 126 -10.54 -0.02 1.16
CA THR A 126 -10.11 -0.24 2.55
C THR A 126 -9.62 1.05 3.18
N LEU A 127 -10.04 1.31 4.41
CA LEU A 127 -9.46 2.32 5.28
C LEU A 127 -8.52 1.68 6.29
N LEU A 128 -7.28 2.17 6.36
CA LEU A 128 -6.29 1.77 7.35
C LEU A 128 -6.16 2.90 8.37
N LEU A 129 -6.54 2.63 9.62
CA LEU A 129 -6.40 3.59 10.71
C LEU A 129 -4.99 3.49 11.28
N ASP A 130 -4.18 4.52 11.03
CA ASP A 130 -2.80 4.60 11.49
C ASP A 130 -2.71 5.44 12.76
N ALA A 131 -2.11 4.87 13.80
CA ALA A 131 -1.96 5.54 15.09
C ALA A 131 -0.82 6.56 15.01
N PHE A 132 -1.11 7.83 15.26
CA PHE A 132 -0.10 8.88 15.10
C PHE A 132 1.05 8.75 16.12
N HIS A 133 2.28 8.62 15.63
CA HIS A 133 3.49 8.77 16.45
C HIS A 133 4.26 10.05 16.10
N ARG A 134 4.49 10.93 17.09
CA ARG A 134 5.15 12.27 16.93
C ARG A 134 6.50 12.30 16.20
N LYS A 135 7.21 11.17 16.06
CA LYS A 135 8.59 11.11 15.54
C LYS A 135 8.81 10.13 14.39
N MET A 136 7.79 9.39 13.95
CA MET A 136 7.92 8.42 12.85
C MET A 136 6.78 8.59 11.85
N LEU A 137 7.12 8.42 10.57
CA LEU A 137 6.13 8.22 9.53
C LEU A 137 5.69 6.75 9.59
N GLY A 138 4.64 6.50 10.35
CA GLY A 138 4.00 5.18 10.54
C GLY A 138 4.05 4.67 11.97
#